data_AF-A0A4U0Q8D4-F1
#
_entry.id   AF-A0A4U0Q8D4-F1
#
_cell.length_a   1.000
_cell.length_b   1.000
_cell.length_c   1.000
_cell.angle_alpha   90.00
_cell.angle_beta   90.00
_cell.angle_gamma   90.00
#
_symmetry.space_group_name_H-M   'P 1'
#
loop_
_entity.id
_entity.type
_entity.pdbx_description
1 polymer ?
#
loop_
_entity_poly.entity_id
_entity_poly.type
_entity_poly.pdbx_seq_one_letter_code
_entity_poly.pdbx_strand_id
1 'polypeptide(L)' 'MPRTANQHETMRITINVSAQLAHYLDQLIELGLYGKTHAEIASLLVNRGIEALVEKGHIFHSGKPQK' A
#
# COMPACT_ATOMS: atom_id res chain seq x y z
N MET A 1 27.49 -19.76 5.17
CA MET A 1 26.76 -19.33 3.96
C MET A 1 26.66 -17.82 3.99
N PRO A 2 27.15 -17.09 2.97
CA PRO A 2 27.05 -15.63 2.93
C PRO A 2 25.57 -15.23 2.72
N ARG A 3 25.08 -14.30 3.54
CA ARG A 3 23.71 -13.76 3.40
C ARG A 3 23.68 -12.83 2.19
N THR A 4 22.94 -13.21 1.15
CA THR A 4 22.65 -12.31 0.01
C THR A 4 21.84 -11.13 0.56
N ALA A 5 22.29 -9.90 0.32
CA ALA A 5 21.56 -8.71 0.74
C ALA A 5 20.23 -8.63 0.00
N ASN A 6 19.13 -8.38 0.73
CA ASN A 6 17.80 -8.21 0.15
C ASN A 6 17.83 -7.07 -0.90
N GLN A 7 17.56 -7.39 -2.17
CA GLN A 7 17.55 -6.44 -3.30
C GLN A 7 16.24 -5.65 -3.42
N HIS A 8 15.47 -5.52 -2.34
CA HIS A 8 14.21 -4.78 -2.39
C HIS A 8 14.47 -3.30 -2.13
N GLU A 9 14.38 -2.50 -3.20
CA GLU A 9 14.41 -1.04 -3.11
C GLU A 9 13.15 -0.57 -2.35
N THR A 10 13.36 -0.04 -1.14
CA THR A 10 12.26 0.50 -0.33
C THR A 10 12.13 1.98 -0.61
N MET A 11 11.14 2.37 -1.40
CA MET A 11 10.79 3.76 -1.62
C MET A 11 9.79 4.25 -0.57
N ARG A 12 10.04 5.43 -0.01
CA ARG A 12 9.10 6.10 0.91
C ARG A 12 8.32 7.15 0.13
N ILE A 13 7.00 7.11 0.24
CA ILE A 13 6.10 8.08 -0.40
C ILE A 13 5.41 8.85 0.72
N THR A 14 5.53 10.18 0.70
CA THR A 14 4.79 11.06 1.60
C THR A 14 3.46 11.41 0.97
N ILE A 15 2.36 11.11 1.64
CA ILE A 15 1.01 11.39 1.18
C ILE A 15 0.40 12.45 2.08
N ASN A 16 0.08 13.61 1.52
CA ASN A 16 -0.68 14.64 2.22
C ASN A 16 -2.16 14.29 2.15
N VAL A 17 -2.81 14.21 3.30
CA VAL A 17 -4.23 13.84 3.42
C VAL A 17 -5.03 14.99 4.00
N SER A 18 -6.31 15.06 3.64
CA SER A 18 -7.24 16.00 4.28
C SER A 18 -7.51 15.60 5.72
N ALA A 19 -7.94 16.55 6.56
CA ALA A 19 -8.30 16.29 7.95
C ALA A 19 -9.40 15.23 8.09
N GLN A 20 -10.37 15.22 7.18
CA GLN A 20 -11.44 14.23 7.16
C GLN A 20 -10.90 12.81 6.91
N LEU A 21 -9.94 12.66 5.98
CA LEU A 21 -9.34 11.38 5.67
C LEU A 21 -8.45 10.90 6.82
N ALA A 22 -7.71 11.81 7.47
CA ALA A 22 -6.93 11.48 8.66
C ALA A 22 -7.82 10.93 9.78
N HIS A 23 -8.96 11.59 10.05
CA HIS A 23 -9.91 11.12 11.05
C HIS A 23 -10.50 9.75 10.72
N TYR A 24 -10.79 9.49 9.44
CA TYR A 24 -11.24 8.17 9.01
C TYR A 24 -10.18 7.08 9.27
N LEU A 25 -8.89 7.39 9.04
CA LEU A 25 -7.81 6.45 9.35
C LEU A 25 -7.69 6.18 10.86
N ASP A 26 -7.90 7.19 11.71
CA ASP A 26 -7.95 7.01 13.17
C ASP A 26 -9.05 6.01 13.57
N GLN A 27 -10.26 6.17 13.04
CA GLN A 27 -11.38 5.27 13.32
C GLN A 27 -11.07 3.82 12.91
N LEU A 28 -10.37 3.63 11.79
CA LEU A 28 -9.97 2.30 11.34
C LEU A 28 -8.93 1.65 12.27
N ILE A 29 -8.06 2.45 12.91
CA ILE A 29 -7.13 1.97 13.94
C ILE A 29 -7.91 1.57 15.18
N GLU A 30 -8.83 2.42 15.65
CA GLU A 30 -9.64 2.17 16.85
C GLU A 30 -10.48 0.90 16.72
N LEU A 31 -11.03 0.64 15.53
CA LEU A 31 -11.78 -0.58 15.23
C LEU A 31 -10.90 -1.84 15.15
N GLY A 32 -9.58 -1.69 15.05
CA GLY A 32 -8.63 -2.81 15.01
C GLY A 32 -8.72 -3.67 13.74
N LEU A 33 -9.36 -3.17 12.68
CA LEU A 33 -9.72 -3.97 11.51
C LEU A 33 -8.56 -4.20 10.52
N TYR A 34 -7.62 -3.25 10.40
CA TYR A 34 -6.69 -3.23 9.26
C TYR A 34 -5.22 -2.96 9.63
N GLY A 35 -4.91 -2.47 10.82
CA GLY A 35 -3.55 -2.14 11.26
C GLY A 35 -3.54 -1.34 12.55
N LYS A 36 -2.34 -1.13 13.10
CA LYS A 36 -2.14 -0.35 14.34
C LYS A 36 -1.71 1.09 14.08
N THR A 37 -1.27 1.38 12.85
CA THR A 37 -0.76 2.71 12.47
C THR A 37 -1.40 3.21 11.18
N HIS A 38 -1.41 4.54 10.99
CA HIS A 38 -1.90 5.16 9.75
C HIS A 38 -1.14 4.65 8.52
N ALA A 39 0.17 4.42 8.64
CA ALA A 39 1.01 3.97 7.53
C ALA A 39 0.62 2.56 7.07
N GLU A 40 0.36 1.64 8.00
CA GLU A 40 -0.09 0.27 7.67
C GLU A 40 -1.43 0.29 6.96
N ILE A 41 -2.40 1.05 7.50
CA ILE A 41 -3.73 1.16 6.92
C ILE A 41 -3.67 1.85 5.55
N ALA A 42 -2.92 2.93 5.43
CA ALA A 42 -2.73 3.63 4.16
C ALA A 42 -2.07 2.72 3.11
N SER A 43 -1.06 1.94 3.49
CA SER A 43 -0.43 0.97 2.59
C SER A 43 -1.43 -0.08 2.11
N LEU A 44 -2.27 -0.60 3.00
CA LEU A 44 -3.29 -1.58 2.65
C LEU A 44 -4.36 -0.98 1.71
N LEU A 45 -4.85 0.22 2.01
CA LEU A 45 -5.83 0.92 1.17
C LEU A 45 -5.27 1.23 -0.22
N VAL A 46 -4.01 1.67 -0.29
CA VAL A 46 -3.33 1.94 -1.56
C VAL A 46 -3.17 0.65 -2.36
N ASN A 47 -2.71 -0.44 -1.75
CA ASN A 47 -2.56 -1.73 -2.43
C ASN A 47 -3.90 -2.23 -2.99
N ARG A 48 -4.97 -2.18 -2.19
CA ARG A 48 -6.32 -2.56 -2.62
C ARG A 48 -6.83 -1.69 -3.77
N GLY A 49 -6.53 -0.39 -3.73
CA GLY A 49 -6.86 0.54 -4.82
C GLY A 49 -6.12 0.18 -6.11
N ILE A 50 -4.83 -0.13 -6.03
CA ILE A 50 -4.03 -0.57 -7.18
C ILE A 50 -4.58 -1.88 -7.76
N GLU A 51 -4.87 -2.87 -6.92
CA GLU A 51 -5.47 -4.15 -7.35
C GLU A 51 -6.79 -3.93 -8.09
N ALA A 52 -7.69 -3.10 -7.54
CA ALA A 52 -8.96 -2.79 -8.18
C ALA A 52 -8.80 -2.05 -9.52
N LEU A 53 -7.77 -1.21 -9.66
CA LEU A 53 -7.47 -0.54 -10.93
C LEU A 53 -6.88 -1.49 -11.98
N VAL A 54 -6.07 -2.46 -11.55
CA VAL A 54 -5.56 -3.53 -12.42
C VAL A 54 -6.69 -4.44 -12.87
N GLU A 55 -7.57 -4.87 -11.95
CA GLU A 55 -8.72 -5.72 -12.25
C GLU A 55 -9.68 -5.08 -13.27
N LYS A 56 -9.91 -3.76 -13.13
CA LYS A 56 -10.73 -2.98 -14.07
C LYS A 56 -10.03 -2.69 -15.41
N GLY A 57 -8.77 -3.10 -15.58
CA GLY A 57 -7.99 -2.86 -16.79
C GLY A 57 -7.55 -1.41 -16.99
N HIS A 58 -7.64 -0.55 -15.96
CA HIS A 58 -7.17 0.83 -16.03
C HIS A 58 -5.65 0.94 -15.92
N ILE A 59 -5.01 -0.06 -15.31
CA ILE A 59 -3.56 -0.19 -15.23
C ILE A 59 -3.19 -1.52 -15.89
N PHE A 60 -2.46 -1.46 -17.01
CA PHE A 60 -1.92 -2.65 -17.65
C PHE A 60 -0.70 -3.12 -16.86
N HIS A 61 -0.74 -4.35 -16.35
CA HIS A 61 0.47 -5.00 -15.84
C HIS A 61 1.38 -5.31 -17.03
N SER A 62 2.25 -4.37 -17.40
CA SER A 62 3.34 -4.55 -18.36
C SER A 62 4.47 -5.43 -17.79
N GLY A 63 4.12 -6.51 -17.10
CA GLY A 63 5.07 -7.51 -16.66
C GLY A 63 5.43 -8.41 -17.84
N LYS A 64 6.65 -8.27 -18.38
CA LYS A 64 7.21 -9.33 -19.22
C LYS A 64 7.19 -10.62 -18.40
N PRO A 65 6.72 -11.76 -18.95
CA PRO A 65 6.85 -13.02 -18.26
C PRO A 65 8.33 -13.26 -17.99
N GLN A 66 8.70 -13.42 -16.71
CA GLN A 66 10.01 -13.93 -16.34
C GLN A 66 10.09 -15.35 -16.90
N LYS A 67 10.88 -15.51 -17.96
CA LYS A 67 11.36 -16.80 -18.44
C LYS A 67 12.59 -17.21 -17.64
#